data_AF-A0A7K1TGC9-F1
#
_entry.id   AF-A0A7K1TGC9-F1
#
_cell.length_a   1.000
_cell.length_b   1.000
_cell.length_c   1.000
_cell.angle_alpha   90.00
_cell.angle_beta   90.00
_cell.angle_gamma   90.00
#
_symmetry.space_group_name_H-M   'P 1'
#
loop_
_entity.id
_entity.type
_entity.pdbx_description
1 polymer ?
#
loop_
_entity_poly.entity_id
_entity_poly.type
_entity_poly.pdbx_seq_one_letter_code
_entity_poly.pdbx_strand_id
1 'polypeptide(L)'
;MESVPATAATSSAPAAAAAKAASVFTAYATAPAPEPAPHTFELGLVMAGAISAGAYTAGVINFLFEALDNWYDPALQQAFGDGAAVPTDEPLHHVRLKAMAGASAGGMCAALTAIAAIEGSTSNFHQAWVKDIDIDKLLDPSDLVREPKRLQAWKSVLNCDILDHIAQNRLARPTQARWPRWMLSDHLDFFLTLTNLNGLTYEVTQTGGAPQRFTDHADRIQFRLLAPTLPPTAPTDPAFDPALVELPSAPTPTGDAAWDRLAQSALATGAFPIALISRLMRFSNDYYASRWYNGPRPGYAVRAGAPDIQTYPAGGEYLFVDGGVTNNEPLELARRALTDDPSGLLHNDPNGATARRALLLVDPFPSEAKETDYTVLKQELGPLAARLFTALLNQSRFRAEDLLGALDLDVHSRYIIAPSRKVEARPKVAAQPDAKKPLPPILACGLLNAFGGFLHQGFREHDYELGRRNCQRFLQQWFTLPANNPLFDRWPAALKQTLDVRDEKDQPTGRLPILPLLGSSAVKVAAPEWAKARMSQSDYAQLTEQVRQRLDIITKQLSREIPDGWWAAKMIYPLFVRSKLRRLLQEKIMRVIKQELSTAELLQEA
;
A
#
# COMPACT_ATOMS: atom_id res chain seq x y z
N MET A 1 -26.19 62.79 -33.90
CA MET A 1 -25.47 61.51 -33.79
C MET A 1 -25.72 61.00 -32.39
N GLU A 2 -26.85 60.33 -32.23
CA GLU A 2 -27.41 59.97 -30.93
C GLU A 2 -26.96 58.57 -30.51
N SER A 3 -26.68 58.49 -29.22
CA SER A 3 -26.34 57.33 -28.42
C SER A 3 -27.39 56.21 -28.49
N VAL A 4 -26.91 54.98 -28.71
CA VAL A 4 -27.71 53.76 -28.53
C VAL A 4 -27.36 53.13 -27.17
N PRO A 5 -28.33 52.73 -26.33
CA PRO A 5 -28.09 52.33 -24.95
C PRO A 5 -27.70 50.85 -24.83
N ALA A 6 -26.94 50.56 -23.77
CA ALA A 6 -26.62 49.21 -23.32
C ALA A 6 -27.88 48.52 -22.76
N THR A 7 -28.27 47.41 -23.36
CA THR A 7 -29.21 46.45 -22.77
C THR A 7 -28.44 45.24 -22.24
N ALA A 8 -28.43 45.12 -20.92
CA ALA A 8 -28.00 43.92 -20.21
C ALA A 8 -28.99 42.78 -20.48
N ALA A 9 -28.53 41.75 -21.20
CA ALA A 9 -29.16 40.44 -21.20
C ALA A 9 -28.25 39.50 -20.39
N THR A 10 -28.56 39.36 -19.10
CA THR A 10 -27.97 38.36 -18.21
C THR A 10 -28.31 36.96 -18.73
N SER A 11 -27.33 36.26 -19.29
CA SER A 11 -27.45 34.84 -19.63
C SER A 11 -27.25 33.97 -18.38
N SER A 12 -28.35 33.59 -17.74
CA SER A 12 -28.37 32.65 -16.60
C SER A 12 -28.19 31.17 -17.00
N ALA A 13 -27.89 30.89 -18.27
CA ALA A 13 -27.79 29.53 -18.80
C ALA A 13 -26.51 28.75 -18.40
N PRO A 14 -25.30 29.36 -18.25
CA PRO A 14 -24.09 28.58 -17.92
C PRO A 14 -24.10 28.08 -16.47
N ALA A 15 -24.67 28.86 -15.55
CA ALA A 15 -24.72 28.53 -14.13
C ALA A 15 -25.72 27.40 -13.83
N ALA A 16 -26.87 27.37 -14.52
CA ALA A 16 -27.86 26.31 -14.38
C ALA A 16 -27.38 24.98 -15.00
N ALA A 17 -26.65 25.02 -16.12
CA ALA A 17 -26.05 23.83 -16.73
C ALA A 17 -24.86 23.31 -15.91
N ALA A 18 -24.02 24.20 -15.35
CA ALA A 18 -22.95 23.83 -14.43
C ALA A 18 -23.48 23.30 -13.09
N ALA A 19 -24.56 23.87 -12.55
CA ALA A 19 -25.23 23.37 -11.35
C ALA A 19 -25.93 22.02 -11.59
N LYS A 20 -26.45 21.79 -12.79
CA LYS A 20 -27.06 20.50 -13.19
C LYS A 20 -26.01 19.44 -13.52
N ALA A 21 -24.86 19.81 -14.08
CA ALA A 21 -23.71 18.93 -14.26
C ALA A 21 -23.03 18.61 -12.93
N ALA A 22 -22.91 19.60 -12.03
CA ALA A 22 -22.51 19.40 -10.65
C ALA A 22 -23.51 18.47 -9.95
N SER A 23 -24.82 18.70 -10.02
CA SER A 23 -25.81 17.82 -9.38
C SER A 23 -25.84 16.39 -9.95
N VAL A 24 -25.45 16.18 -11.21
CA VAL A 24 -25.34 14.84 -11.81
C VAL A 24 -24.05 14.12 -11.40
N PHE A 25 -22.97 14.86 -11.09
CA PHE A 25 -21.78 14.29 -10.44
C PHE A 25 -21.96 14.13 -8.91
N THR A 26 -22.73 14.99 -8.25
CA THR A 26 -23.08 14.89 -6.82
C THR A 26 -24.13 13.82 -6.54
N ALA A 27 -24.84 13.31 -7.55
CA ALA A 27 -25.84 12.25 -7.40
C ALA A 27 -25.23 10.84 -7.13
N TYR A 28 -23.90 10.69 -7.11
CA TYR A 28 -23.24 9.40 -6.83
C TYR A 28 -22.97 9.13 -5.34
N ALA A 29 -23.41 10.01 -4.43
CA ALA A 29 -23.40 9.74 -3.00
C ALA A 29 -24.72 10.19 -2.38
N THR A 30 -25.62 9.27 -2.01
CA THR A 30 -26.92 9.68 -1.44
C THR A 30 -27.40 8.86 -0.25
N ALA A 31 -26.65 7.86 0.24
CA ALA A 31 -26.99 7.20 1.50
C ALA A 31 -25.75 6.74 2.30
N PRO A 32 -25.76 6.88 3.64
CA PRO A 32 -24.81 6.17 4.49
C PRO A 32 -25.01 4.66 4.35
N ALA A 33 -23.90 3.91 4.39
CA ALA A 33 -23.95 2.46 4.43
C ALA A 33 -24.71 1.95 5.68
N PRO A 34 -25.29 0.73 5.65
CA PRO A 34 -25.98 0.16 6.81
C PRO A 34 -25.15 0.26 8.08
N GLU A 35 -25.81 0.55 9.20
CA GLU A 35 -25.14 0.71 10.48
C GLU A 35 -24.52 -0.62 10.95
N PRO A 36 -23.28 -0.61 11.48
CA PRO A 36 -22.72 -1.76 12.16
C PRO A 36 -23.58 -2.21 13.36
N ALA A 37 -23.40 -3.47 13.78
CA ALA A 37 -23.99 -3.99 15.02
C ALA A 37 -23.73 -3.04 16.21
N PRO A 38 -24.63 -2.94 17.21
CA PRO A 38 -24.45 -2.06 18.38
C PRO A 38 -23.07 -2.15 19.04
N HIS A 39 -22.56 -1.02 19.52
CA HIS A 39 -21.21 -0.87 20.09
C HIS A 39 -20.05 -1.49 19.27
N THR A 40 -20.20 -1.59 17.96
CA THR A 40 -19.13 -2.00 17.03
C THR A 40 -18.66 -0.82 16.19
N PHE A 41 -17.34 -0.73 16.02
CA PHE A 41 -16.65 0.14 15.07
C PHE A 41 -15.97 -0.71 13.98
N GLU A 42 -16.28 -0.46 12.71
CA GLU A 42 -15.71 -1.21 11.57
C GLU A 42 -14.54 -0.46 10.92
N LEU A 43 -13.40 -1.15 10.76
CA LEU A 43 -12.18 -0.63 10.19
C LEU A 43 -11.93 -1.26 8.81
N GLY A 44 -11.69 -0.41 7.82
CA GLY A 44 -11.12 -0.81 6.53
C GLY A 44 -9.69 -0.33 6.43
N LEU A 45 -8.73 -1.25 6.25
CA LEU A 45 -7.32 -0.91 6.19
C LEU A 45 -6.88 -0.66 4.74
N VAL A 46 -6.23 0.46 4.47
CA VAL A 46 -5.65 0.78 3.16
C VAL A 46 -4.15 0.91 3.32
N MET A 47 -3.38 0.13 2.57
CA MET A 47 -1.91 0.14 2.65
C MET A 47 -1.33 0.61 1.33
N ALA A 48 -0.74 1.81 1.33
CA ALA A 48 -0.18 2.42 0.14
C ALA A 48 1.08 1.69 -0.35
N GLY A 49 1.35 1.82 -1.65
CA GLY A 49 2.57 1.29 -2.25
C GLY A 49 3.80 2.12 -1.92
N ALA A 50 4.86 1.44 -1.45
CA ALA A 50 6.04 2.11 -0.91
C ALA A 50 7.37 1.34 -1.11
N ILE A 51 7.42 0.37 -2.02
CA ILE A 51 8.64 -0.39 -2.38
C ILE A 51 9.36 -0.93 -1.12
N SER A 52 10.54 -0.40 -0.75
CA SER A 52 11.31 -0.89 0.40
C SER A 52 10.81 -0.35 1.75
N ALA A 53 9.98 0.70 1.75
CA ALA A 53 9.32 1.20 2.96
C ALA A 53 8.10 0.35 3.37
N GLY A 54 7.87 -0.81 2.73
CA GLY A 54 7.01 -1.85 3.27
C GLY A 54 7.37 -2.25 4.70
N ALA A 55 8.64 -2.09 5.09
CA ALA A 55 9.09 -2.25 6.48
C ALA A 55 8.34 -1.33 7.47
N TYR A 56 8.08 -0.07 7.09
CA TYR A 56 7.29 0.85 7.93
C TYR A 56 5.85 0.36 8.08
N THR A 57 5.19 0.03 6.96
CA THR A 57 3.82 -0.52 6.97
C THR A 57 3.76 -1.79 7.82
N ALA A 58 4.73 -2.69 7.66
CA ALA A 58 4.85 -3.92 8.44
C ALA A 58 4.95 -3.65 9.96
N GLY A 59 5.68 -2.62 10.37
CA GLY A 59 5.73 -2.15 11.76
C GLY A 59 4.39 -1.59 12.25
N VAL A 60 3.70 -0.81 11.43
CA VAL A 60 2.36 -0.29 11.76
C VAL A 60 1.37 -1.43 11.98
N ILE A 61 1.31 -2.41 11.07
CA ILE A 61 0.39 -3.54 11.18
C ILE A 61 0.75 -4.43 12.37
N ASN A 62 2.03 -4.67 12.62
CA ASN A 62 2.48 -5.40 13.80
C ASN A 62 1.94 -4.78 15.09
N PHE A 63 2.08 -3.47 15.27
CA PHE A 63 1.58 -2.81 16.49
C PHE A 63 0.05 -2.76 16.55
N LEU A 64 -0.63 -2.59 15.40
CA LEU A 64 -2.09 -2.62 15.35
C LEU A 64 -2.64 -3.98 15.82
N PHE A 65 -2.00 -5.09 15.41
CA PHE A 65 -2.33 -6.43 15.86
C PHE A 65 -2.11 -6.58 17.37
N GLU A 66 -0.96 -6.14 17.87
CA GLU A 66 -0.66 -6.13 19.31
C GLU A 66 -1.75 -5.38 20.11
N ALA A 67 -2.20 -4.22 19.62
CA ALA A 67 -3.26 -3.45 20.24
C ALA A 67 -4.63 -4.13 20.19
N LEU A 68 -5.00 -4.73 19.05
CA LEU A 68 -6.25 -5.47 18.88
C LEU A 68 -6.29 -6.74 19.75
N ASP A 69 -5.20 -7.51 19.79
CA ASP A 69 -5.12 -8.72 20.60
C ASP A 69 -5.22 -8.39 22.09
N ASN A 70 -4.51 -7.35 22.56
CA ASN A 70 -4.62 -6.89 23.95
C ASN A 70 -6.01 -6.33 24.29
N TRP A 71 -6.70 -5.70 23.33
CA TRP A 71 -8.07 -5.21 23.54
C TRP A 71 -9.06 -6.36 23.74
N TYR A 72 -8.83 -7.51 23.11
CA TYR A 72 -9.69 -8.68 23.23
C TYR A 72 -9.22 -9.70 24.29
N ASP A 73 -8.17 -9.38 25.07
CA ASP A 73 -7.73 -10.19 26.20
C ASP A 73 -8.69 -10.00 27.40
N PRO A 74 -9.34 -11.08 27.91
CA PRO A 74 -10.32 -10.98 29.00
C PRO A 74 -9.73 -10.47 30.32
N ALA A 75 -8.48 -10.80 30.65
CA ALA A 75 -7.85 -10.37 31.88
C ALA A 75 -7.53 -8.87 31.84
N LEU A 76 -7.08 -8.37 30.68
CA LEU A 76 -6.87 -6.94 30.46
C LEU A 76 -8.20 -6.16 30.47
N GLN A 77 -9.27 -6.71 29.88
CA GLN A 77 -10.60 -6.08 29.94
C GLN A 77 -11.16 -6.01 31.36
N GLN A 78 -10.99 -7.07 32.15
CA GLN A 78 -11.42 -7.08 33.56
C GLN A 78 -10.68 -6.03 34.38
N ALA A 79 -9.37 -5.90 34.19
CA ALA A 79 -8.56 -4.87 34.85
C ALA A 79 -8.93 -3.45 34.37
N PHE A 80 -9.29 -3.29 33.10
CA PHE A 80 -9.65 -2.01 32.50
C PHE A 80 -11.03 -1.49 32.94
N GLY A 81 -11.98 -2.39 33.21
CA GLY A 81 -13.36 -2.03 33.57
C GLY A 81 -13.58 -1.56 35.01
N ASP A 82 -12.54 -1.52 35.87
CA ASP A 82 -12.59 -1.11 37.28
C ASP A 82 -13.75 -1.75 38.08
N GLY A 83 -13.97 -3.05 37.90
CA GLY A 83 -15.05 -3.78 38.59
C GLY A 83 -16.48 -3.42 38.15
N ALA A 84 -16.65 -2.59 37.11
CA ALA A 84 -17.91 -2.56 36.38
C ALA A 84 -18.25 -3.99 35.92
N ALA A 85 -19.54 -4.32 35.80
CA ALA A 85 -20.01 -5.58 35.24
C ALA A 85 -19.69 -5.66 33.73
N VAL A 86 -18.40 -5.57 33.37
CA VAL A 86 -17.89 -5.94 32.07
C VAL A 86 -18.21 -7.42 31.93
N PRO A 87 -18.99 -7.83 30.93
CA PRO A 87 -19.20 -9.23 30.65
C PRO A 87 -17.84 -9.93 30.63
N THR A 88 -17.67 -11.01 31.39
CA THR A 88 -16.37 -11.67 31.59
C THR A 88 -15.71 -12.11 30.27
N ASP A 89 -16.48 -12.18 29.19
CA ASP A 89 -16.08 -12.75 27.93
C ASP A 89 -16.04 -11.74 26.76
N GLU A 90 -16.36 -10.45 26.95
CA GLU A 90 -16.43 -9.47 25.84
C GLU A 90 -15.90 -8.07 26.21
N PRO A 91 -15.25 -7.35 25.26
CA PRO A 91 -14.78 -6.00 25.51
C PRO A 91 -15.93 -4.99 25.61
N LEU A 92 -15.65 -3.83 26.24
CA LEU A 92 -16.62 -2.73 26.43
C LEU A 92 -17.17 -2.15 25.12
N HIS A 93 -16.50 -2.37 23.99
CA HIS A 93 -17.02 -2.19 22.64
C HIS A 93 -16.14 -3.00 21.67
N HIS A 94 -16.60 -3.20 20.45
CA HIS A 94 -15.89 -3.98 19.44
C HIS A 94 -15.20 -3.09 18.41
N VAL A 95 -13.97 -3.45 18.04
CA VAL A 95 -13.23 -2.88 16.92
C VAL A 95 -12.97 -3.99 15.93
N ARG A 96 -13.60 -3.89 14.76
CA ARG A 96 -13.63 -4.95 13.76
C ARG A 96 -12.81 -4.59 12.54
N LEU A 97 -11.78 -5.37 12.22
CA LEU A 97 -11.16 -5.29 10.89
C LEU A 97 -12.04 -6.04 9.89
N LYS A 98 -12.72 -5.31 9.01
CA LYS A 98 -13.69 -5.87 8.05
C LYS A 98 -13.17 -5.96 6.62
N ALA A 99 -12.29 -5.04 6.22
CA ALA A 99 -11.79 -4.99 4.86
C ALA A 99 -10.31 -4.56 4.82
N MET A 100 -9.58 -4.98 3.79
CA MET A 100 -8.26 -4.43 3.48
C MET A 100 -8.06 -4.17 1.99
N ALA A 101 -7.22 -3.22 1.62
CA ALA A 101 -6.71 -3.11 0.25
C ALA A 101 -5.27 -2.61 0.26
N GLY A 102 -4.45 -3.09 -0.68
CA GLY A 102 -3.07 -2.62 -0.81
C GLY A 102 -2.50 -2.69 -2.22
N ALA A 103 -1.47 -1.87 -2.43
CA ALA A 103 -0.70 -1.78 -3.67
C ALA A 103 0.79 -1.99 -3.38
N SER A 104 1.57 -2.58 -4.30
CA SER A 104 3.01 -2.75 -4.13
C SER A 104 3.36 -3.41 -2.77
N ALA A 105 4.32 -2.84 -2.06
CA ALA A 105 4.67 -3.20 -0.69
C ALA A 105 3.47 -3.25 0.29
N GLY A 106 2.49 -2.36 0.14
CA GLY A 106 1.26 -2.36 0.93
C GLY A 106 0.35 -3.54 0.60
N GLY A 107 0.30 -3.97 -0.68
CA GLY A 107 -0.40 -5.19 -1.10
C GLY A 107 0.28 -6.45 -0.57
N MET A 108 1.62 -6.50 -0.59
CA MET A 108 2.37 -7.57 0.06
C MET A 108 2.12 -7.61 1.57
N CYS A 109 2.03 -6.45 2.23
CA CYS A 109 1.62 -6.37 3.63
C CYS A 109 0.19 -6.89 3.83
N ALA A 110 -0.77 -6.57 2.95
CA ALA A 110 -2.13 -7.12 3.04
C ALA A 110 -2.17 -8.64 2.99
N ALA A 111 -1.38 -9.25 2.11
CA ALA A 111 -1.25 -10.70 2.03
C ALA A 111 -0.63 -11.29 3.32
N LEU A 112 0.42 -10.67 3.84
CA LEU A 112 1.02 -11.06 5.13
C LEU A 112 0.07 -10.85 6.31
N THR A 113 -0.78 -9.82 6.29
CA THR A 113 -1.80 -9.57 7.32
C THR A 113 -2.81 -10.71 7.37
N ALA A 114 -3.26 -11.21 6.21
CA ALA A 114 -4.18 -12.33 6.14
C ALA A 114 -3.58 -13.59 6.79
N ILE A 115 -2.29 -13.88 6.52
CA ILE A 115 -1.56 -15.00 7.14
C ILE A 115 -1.39 -14.78 8.65
N ALA A 116 -0.88 -13.61 9.04
CA ALA A 116 -0.61 -13.28 10.43
C ALA A 116 -1.86 -13.37 11.31
N ALA A 117 -3.02 -12.97 10.77
CA ALA A 117 -4.30 -13.06 11.46
C ALA A 117 -4.65 -14.49 11.82
N ILE A 118 -4.47 -15.44 10.88
CA ILE A 118 -4.81 -16.84 11.13
C ILE A 118 -3.70 -17.65 11.80
N GLU A 119 -2.46 -17.21 11.70
CA GLU A 119 -1.33 -17.81 12.43
C GLU A 119 -1.34 -17.35 13.90
N GLY A 120 -1.91 -16.18 14.20
CA GLY A 120 -1.81 -15.54 15.52
C GLY A 120 -0.40 -15.04 15.81
N SER A 121 0.37 -14.73 14.76
CA SER A 121 1.74 -14.24 14.87
C SER A 121 2.05 -13.23 13.77
N THR A 122 2.67 -12.12 14.15
CA THR A 122 3.16 -11.11 13.23
C THR A 122 4.65 -11.26 12.89
N SER A 123 5.30 -12.36 13.32
CA SER A 123 6.75 -12.56 13.13
C SER A 123 7.19 -12.50 11.66
N ASN A 124 6.32 -12.95 10.75
CA ASN A 124 6.59 -12.95 9.31
C ASN A 124 6.76 -11.54 8.73
N PHE A 125 6.21 -10.51 9.35
CA PHE A 125 6.40 -9.12 8.91
C PHE A 125 7.87 -8.69 9.05
N HIS A 126 8.44 -8.84 10.24
CA HIS A 126 9.84 -8.49 10.50
C HIS A 126 10.79 -9.38 9.71
N GLN A 127 10.50 -10.68 9.69
CA GLN A 127 11.34 -11.63 8.96
C GLN A 127 11.37 -11.32 7.45
N ALA A 128 10.22 -11.08 6.81
CA ALA A 128 10.17 -10.79 5.38
C ALA A 128 10.77 -9.42 5.03
N TRP A 129 10.39 -8.36 5.77
CA TRP A 129 10.74 -6.99 5.41
C TRP A 129 12.07 -6.50 5.98
N VAL A 130 12.56 -7.09 7.06
CA VAL A 130 13.82 -6.65 7.68
C VAL A 130 14.93 -7.65 7.40
N LYS A 131 14.72 -8.93 7.70
CA LYS A 131 15.80 -9.95 7.69
C LYS A 131 16.02 -10.64 6.34
N ASP A 132 14.96 -11.09 5.67
CA ASP A 132 15.07 -12.00 4.51
C ASP A 132 15.45 -11.26 3.23
N ILE A 133 14.82 -10.10 2.96
CA ILE A 133 15.14 -9.30 1.77
C ILE A 133 16.38 -8.45 2.02
N ASP A 134 17.39 -8.53 1.15
CA ASP A 134 18.60 -7.72 1.24
C ASP A 134 19.26 -7.52 -0.14
N ILE A 135 20.07 -6.47 -0.28
CA ILE A 135 20.71 -6.09 -1.53
C ILE A 135 21.71 -7.14 -2.00
N ASP A 136 22.33 -7.90 -1.09
CA ASP A 136 23.26 -8.96 -1.45
C ASP A 136 22.60 -10.03 -2.34
N LYS A 137 21.39 -10.46 -2.00
CA LYS A 137 20.57 -11.43 -2.74
C LYS A 137 20.01 -10.82 -4.03
N LEU A 138 19.64 -9.55 -4.02
CA LEU A 138 19.14 -8.85 -5.22
C LEU A 138 20.25 -8.59 -6.25
N LEU A 139 21.50 -8.43 -5.80
CA LEU A 139 22.67 -8.22 -6.66
C LEU A 139 23.38 -9.53 -7.05
N ASP A 140 23.07 -10.65 -6.40
CA ASP A 140 23.65 -11.96 -6.71
C ASP A 140 23.51 -12.28 -8.22
N PRO A 141 24.61 -12.56 -8.95
CA PRO A 141 24.57 -12.70 -10.40
C PRO A 141 24.16 -14.10 -10.89
N SER A 142 23.77 -15.03 -10.01
CA SER A 142 23.44 -16.41 -10.39
C SER A 142 22.27 -16.53 -11.36
N ASP A 143 21.30 -15.60 -11.32
CA ASP A 143 20.22 -15.48 -12.31
C ASP A 143 20.75 -15.29 -13.73
N LEU A 144 21.73 -14.40 -13.89
CA LEU A 144 22.36 -14.12 -15.18
C LEU A 144 23.31 -15.26 -15.61
N VAL A 145 23.95 -15.94 -14.67
CA VAL A 145 24.88 -17.05 -14.97
C VAL A 145 24.15 -18.32 -15.39
N ARG A 146 23.04 -18.68 -14.71
CA ARG A 146 22.25 -19.87 -15.00
C ARG A 146 21.61 -19.83 -16.38
N GLU A 147 21.16 -18.65 -16.81
CA GLU A 147 20.52 -18.46 -18.11
C GLU A 147 21.20 -17.36 -18.92
N PRO A 148 22.34 -17.65 -19.58
CA PRO A 148 23.06 -16.66 -20.36
C PRO A 148 22.23 -16.22 -21.57
N LYS A 149 21.53 -15.09 -21.45
CA LYS A 149 20.54 -14.61 -22.44
C LYS A 149 21.01 -13.36 -23.18
N ARG A 150 20.39 -13.09 -24.33
CA ARG A 150 20.40 -11.75 -24.95
C ARG A 150 19.54 -10.80 -24.10
N LEU A 151 19.78 -9.50 -24.20
CA LEU A 151 19.04 -8.45 -23.48
C LEU A 151 17.53 -8.60 -23.64
N GLN A 152 17.07 -8.92 -24.84
CA GLN A 152 15.64 -9.12 -25.14
C GLN A 152 14.96 -10.24 -24.34
N ALA A 153 15.73 -11.16 -23.76
CA ALA A 153 15.22 -12.26 -22.93
C ALA A 153 15.45 -12.03 -21.43
N TRP A 154 16.01 -10.88 -21.04
CA TRP A 154 16.12 -10.48 -19.64
C TRP A 154 14.74 -10.13 -19.09
N LYS A 155 14.46 -10.61 -17.88
CA LYS A 155 13.17 -10.40 -17.21
C LYS A 155 13.22 -9.25 -16.19
N SER A 156 14.41 -8.90 -15.69
CA SER A 156 14.62 -7.89 -14.67
C SER A 156 16.09 -7.44 -14.62
N VAL A 157 16.36 -6.30 -13.98
CA VAL A 157 17.72 -5.84 -13.67
C VAL A 157 18.28 -6.50 -12.41
N LEU A 158 17.43 -6.78 -11.42
CA LEU A 158 17.81 -7.42 -10.16
C LEU A 158 17.43 -8.90 -10.14
N ASN A 159 18.17 -9.68 -9.35
CA ASN A 159 17.86 -11.08 -9.09
C ASN A 159 16.64 -11.17 -8.18
N CYS A 160 15.59 -11.86 -8.63
CA CYS A 160 14.31 -11.94 -7.92
C CYS A 160 14.08 -13.27 -7.20
N ASP A 161 15.02 -14.21 -7.24
CA ASP A 161 14.87 -15.54 -6.62
C ASP A 161 14.51 -15.44 -5.12
N ILE A 162 15.09 -14.48 -4.41
CA ILE A 162 14.79 -14.27 -3.01
C ILE A 162 13.34 -13.84 -2.78
N LEU A 163 12.73 -13.08 -3.71
CA LEU A 163 11.35 -12.67 -3.60
C LEU A 163 10.42 -13.88 -3.74
N ASP A 164 10.69 -14.76 -4.71
CA ASP A 164 9.94 -16.00 -4.89
C ASP A 164 10.05 -16.91 -3.66
N HIS A 165 11.25 -17.03 -3.08
CA HIS A 165 11.49 -17.79 -1.85
C HIS A 165 10.72 -17.22 -0.64
N ILE A 166 10.73 -15.89 -0.45
CA ILE A 166 9.98 -15.24 0.62
C ILE A 166 8.48 -15.49 0.44
N ALA A 167 7.95 -15.29 -0.77
CA ALA A 167 6.52 -15.48 -1.03
C ALA A 167 6.07 -16.92 -0.75
N GLN A 168 6.83 -17.91 -1.22
CA GLN A 168 6.51 -19.32 -1.00
C GLN A 168 6.54 -19.72 0.49
N ASN A 169 7.49 -19.18 1.26
CA ASN A 169 7.66 -19.58 2.66
C ASN A 169 6.81 -18.78 3.64
N ARG A 170 6.48 -17.52 3.33
CA ARG A 170 5.79 -16.61 4.25
C ARG A 170 4.30 -16.43 3.93
N LEU A 171 3.86 -16.82 2.74
CA LEU A 171 2.45 -16.78 2.33
C LEU A 171 1.82 -18.18 2.20
N ALA A 172 2.53 -19.21 2.68
CA ALA A 172 1.97 -20.54 2.83
C ALA A 172 0.91 -20.55 3.95
N ARG A 173 -0.16 -21.31 3.73
CA ARG A 173 -1.21 -21.51 4.74
C ARG A 173 -0.59 -22.08 6.03
N PRO A 174 -0.87 -21.51 7.21
CA PRO A 174 -0.38 -22.07 8.46
C PRO A 174 -1.03 -23.44 8.73
N THR A 175 -0.27 -24.32 9.40
CA THR A 175 -0.72 -25.69 9.72
C THR A 175 -1.94 -25.68 10.64
N GLN A 176 -1.98 -24.74 11.58
CA GLN A 176 -3.11 -24.50 12.48
C GLN A 176 -3.60 -23.07 12.28
N ALA A 177 -4.86 -22.93 11.88
CA ALA A 177 -5.51 -21.65 11.81
C ALA A 177 -6.23 -21.34 13.12
N ARG A 178 -6.02 -20.12 13.61
CA ARG A 178 -6.81 -19.48 14.66
C ARG A 178 -7.64 -18.39 14.00
N TRP A 179 -8.81 -18.10 14.56
CA TRP A 179 -9.59 -16.96 14.08
C TRP A 179 -9.59 -15.89 15.17
N PRO A 180 -9.01 -14.71 14.92
CA PRO A 180 -8.88 -13.69 15.95
C PRO A 180 -10.24 -13.11 16.31
N ARG A 181 -10.43 -12.84 17.60
CA ARG A 181 -11.72 -12.35 18.14
C ARG A 181 -12.14 -11.00 17.56
N TRP A 182 -11.17 -10.17 17.17
CA TRP A 182 -11.42 -8.86 16.56
C TRP A 182 -11.91 -8.92 15.10
N MET A 183 -11.91 -10.08 14.42
CA MET A 183 -12.53 -10.17 13.09
C MET A 183 -14.05 -10.17 13.15
N LEU A 184 -14.64 -10.74 14.22
CA LEU A 184 -16.08 -10.85 14.53
C LEU A 184 -16.98 -11.51 13.46
N SER A 185 -16.53 -11.63 12.22
CA SER A 185 -17.19 -12.35 11.13
C SER A 185 -16.53 -13.70 10.87
N ASP A 186 -17.16 -14.48 10.02
CA ASP A 186 -16.64 -15.71 9.44
C ASP A 186 -15.73 -15.48 8.22
N HIS A 187 -15.51 -14.22 7.79
CA HIS A 187 -14.60 -13.90 6.70
C HIS A 187 -13.96 -12.51 6.80
N LEU A 188 -12.87 -12.30 6.05
CA LEU A 188 -12.23 -11.01 5.80
C LEU A 188 -12.01 -10.83 4.29
N ASP A 189 -12.56 -9.75 3.73
CA ASP A 189 -12.36 -9.38 2.32
C ASP A 189 -11.14 -8.47 2.15
N PHE A 190 -10.31 -8.76 1.16
CA PHE A 190 -9.21 -7.87 0.81
C PHE A 190 -8.83 -7.85 -0.66
N PHE A 191 -8.18 -6.76 -1.07
CA PHE A 191 -7.79 -6.54 -2.46
C PHE A 191 -6.29 -6.26 -2.59
N LEU A 192 -5.68 -6.87 -3.60
CA LEU A 192 -4.37 -6.46 -4.09
C LEU A 192 -4.55 -5.74 -5.42
N THR A 193 -3.97 -4.55 -5.60
CA THR A 193 -3.95 -3.89 -6.91
C THR A 193 -2.85 -4.45 -7.78
N LEU A 194 -3.07 -4.52 -9.08
CA LEU A 194 -2.09 -4.92 -10.08
C LEU A 194 -2.22 -4.02 -11.31
N THR A 195 -1.16 -3.93 -12.09
CA THR A 195 -1.21 -3.25 -13.39
C THR A 195 -1.13 -4.29 -14.49
N ASN A 196 -2.24 -4.50 -15.22
CA ASN A 196 -2.34 -5.43 -16.33
C ASN A 196 -1.83 -4.78 -17.61
N LEU A 197 -0.65 -5.18 -18.09
CA LEU A 197 -0.04 -4.57 -19.28
C LEU A 197 -0.75 -4.93 -20.58
N ASN A 198 -1.51 -6.04 -20.61
CA ASN A 198 -2.36 -6.36 -21.76
C ASN A 198 -3.57 -5.42 -21.83
N GLY A 199 -4.07 -4.97 -20.68
CA GLY A 199 -5.25 -4.12 -20.55
C GLY A 199 -6.56 -4.84 -20.85
N LEU A 200 -7.62 -4.40 -20.18
CA LEU A 200 -8.98 -4.89 -20.41
C LEU A 200 -9.75 -3.85 -21.21
N THR A 201 -10.14 -4.23 -22.42
CA THR A 201 -10.98 -3.35 -23.25
C THR A 201 -12.42 -3.45 -22.77
N TYR A 202 -13.06 -2.29 -22.65
CA TYR A 202 -14.45 -2.13 -22.27
C TYR A 202 -15.18 -1.38 -23.36
N GLU A 203 -16.31 -1.92 -23.80
CA GLU A 203 -17.20 -1.24 -24.72
C GLU A 203 -18.37 -0.62 -23.94
N VAL A 204 -18.53 0.69 -24.05
CA VAL A 204 -19.60 1.45 -23.42
C VAL A 204 -20.41 2.14 -24.51
N THR A 205 -21.72 1.92 -24.47
CA THR A 205 -22.67 2.53 -25.39
C THR A 205 -23.56 3.47 -24.60
N GLN A 206 -23.50 4.76 -24.93
CA GLN A 206 -24.50 5.71 -24.45
C GLN A 206 -25.87 5.30 -25.01
N THR A 207 -26.95 5.44 -24.23
CA THR A 207 -28.30 5.17 -24.74
C THR A 207 -28.57 5.95 -26.05
N GLY A 208 -28.78 5.22 -27.15
CA GLY A 208 -28.99 5.79 -28.50
C GLY A 208 -27.73 6.26 -29.24
N GLY A 209 -26.54 6.06 -28.67
CA GLY A 209 -25.24 6.45 -29.25
C GLY A 209 -24.45 5.29 -29.87
N ALA A 210 -23.31 5.61 -30.46
CA ALA A 210 -22.36 4.62 -31.00
C ALA A 210 -21.50 4.00 -29.86
N PRO A 211 -21.08 2.73 -30.00
CA PRO A 211 -20.20 2.10 -29.03
C PRO A 211 -18.84 2.81 -28.98
N GLN A 212 -18.33 3.05 -27.77
CA GLN A 212 -17.00 3.59 -27.51
C GLN A 212 -16.18 2.53 -26.77
N ARG A 213 -14.90 2.39 -27.12
CA ARG A 213 -13.99 1.40 -26.52
C ARG A 213 -12.90 2.10 -25.71
N PHE A 214 -12.69 1.63 -24.49
CA PHE A 214 -11.68 2.13 -23.57
C PHE A 214 -10.87 0.96 -23.03
N THR A 215 -9.54 1.12 -22.92
CA THR A 215 -8.68 0.11 -22.30
C THR A 215 -8.33 0.55 -20.90
N ASP A 216 -8.59 -0.32 -19.92
CA ASP A 216 -8.17 -0.11 -18.54
C ASP A 216 -7.00 -1.04 -18.22
N HIS A 217 -5.93 -0.46 -17.68
CA HIS A 217 -4.77 -1.19 -17.22
C HIS A 217 -4.78 -1.39 -15.70
N ALA A 218 -5.67 -0.71 -14.98
CA ALA A 218 -5.85 -0.91 -13.55
C ALA A 218 -6.58 -2.23 -13.31
N ASP A 219 -5.91 -3.14 -12.60
CA ASP A 219 -6.45 -4.44 -12.25
C ASP A 219 -6.39 -4.63 -10.73
N ARG A 220 -7.09 -5.64 -10.25
CA ARG A 220 -7.12 -6.03 -8.84
C ARG A 220 -7.37 -7.51 -8.72
N ILE A 221 -7.03 -8.12 -7.60
CA ILE A 221 -7.55 -9.45 -7.25
C ILE A 221 -8.22 -9.32 -5.89
N GLN A 222 -9.46 -9.81 -5.80
CA GLN A 222 -10.19 -9.89 -4.55
C GLN A 222 -9.96 -11.26 -3.93
N PHE A 223 -9.63 -11.25 -2.65
CA PHE A 223 -9.50 -12.42 -1.82
C PHE A 223 -10.51 -12.35 -0.69
N ARG A 224 -11.05 -13.51 -0.31
CA ARG A 224 -11.85 -13.68 0.90
C ARG A 224 -11.24 -14.74 1.77
N LEU A 225 -10.65 -14.32 2.89
CA LEU A 225 -10.15 -15.23 3.90
C LEU A 225 -11.34 -15.78 4.69
N LEU A 226 -11.47 -17.10 4.76
CA LEU A 226 -12.59 -17.78 5.43
C LEU A 226 -12.17 -18.33 6.79
N ALA A 227 -13.04 -18.15 7.79
CA ALA A 227 -12.89 -18.76 9.10
C ALA A 227 -12.89 -20.30 9.01
N PRO A 228 -12.28 -21.00 9.97
CA PRO A 228 -12.20 -22.47 9.92
C PRO A 228 -13.57 -23.17 9.85
N THR A 229 -14.62 -22.50 10.31
CA THR A 229 -16.00 -23.00 10.31
C THR A 229 -16.77 -22.72 9.02
N LEU A 230 -16.23 -21.88 8.13
CA LEU A 230 -16.89 -21.48 6.90
C LEU A 230 -16.27 -22.24 5.71
N PRO A 231 -16.98 -23.20 5.09
CA PRO A 231 -16.48 -23.90 3.92
C PRO A 231 -16.44 -22.97 2.69
N PRO A 232 -15.55 -23.23 1.72
CA PRO A 232 -15.58 -22.55 0.43
C PRO A 232 -16.91 -22.75 -0.31
N THR A 233 -17.30 -21.72 -1.06
CA THR A 233 -18.49 -21.72 -1.92
C THR A 233 -18.26 -22.66 -3.12
N ALA A 234 -19.16 -23.63 -3.32
CA ALA A 234 -19.05 -24.56 -4.43
C ALA A 234 -19.30 -23.86 -5.78
N PRO A 235 -18.64 -24.25 -6.89
CA PRO A 235 -18.90 -23.66 -8.21
C PRO A 235 -20.34 -23.81 -8.73
N THR A 236 -21.10 -24.74 -8.15
CA THR A 236 -22.52 -24.96 -8.46
C THR A 236 -23.45 -24.05 -7.65
N ASP A 237 -22.93 -23.34 -6.65
CA ASP A 237 -23.70 -22.44 -5.79
C ASP A 237 -24.01 -21.12 -6.54
N PRO A 238 -25.25 -20.62 -6.53
CA PRO A 238 -25.59 -19.32 -7.12
C PRO A 238 -24.80 -18.12 -6.56
N ALA A 239 -24.26 -18.23 -5.34
CA ALA A 239 -23.44 -17.20 -4.71
C ALA A 239 -21.96 -17.24 -5.16
N PHE A 240 -21.54 -18.23 -5.94
CA PHE A 240 -20.17 -18.35 -6.42
C PHE A 240 -19.81 -17.20 -7.36
N ASP A 241 -18.76 -16.45 -7.01
CA ASP A 241 -18.16 -15.43 -7.88
C ASP A 241 -16.81 -15.94 -8.43
N PRO A 242 -16.68 -16.20 -9.74
CA PRO A 242 -15.41 -16.63 -10.32
C PRO A 242 -14.30 -15.57 -10.24
N ALA A 243 -14.62 -14.30 -9.92
CA ALA A 243 -13.64 -13.25 -9.69
C ALA A 243 -13.17 -13.11 -8.23
N LEU A 244 -13.74 -13.90 -7.32
CA LEU A 244 -13.38 -13.97 -5.91
C LEU A 244 -12.47 -15.18 -5.65
N VAL A 245 -11.32 -14.94 -5.04
CA VAL A 245 -10.43 -16.03 -4.58
C VAL A 245 -10.69 -16.29 -3.11
N GLU A 246 -11.39 -17.37 -2.79
CA GLU A 246 -11.58 -17.79 -1.40
C GLU A 246 -10.33 -18.49 -0.86
N LEU A 247 -9.89 -18.06 0.32
CA LEU A 247 -8.74 -18.58 1.05
C LEU A 247 -9.27 -19.33 2.29
N PRO A 248 -9.53 -20.64 2.21
CA PRO A 248 -9.91 -21.41 3.38
C PRO A 248 -8.72 -21.49 4.35
N SER A 249 -8.96 -21.12 5.60
CA SER A 249 -7.97 -21.25 6.67
C SER A 249 -7.79 -22.71 7.13
N ALA A 250 -8.87 -23.50 7.07
CA ALA A 250 -8.81 -24.96 7.26
C ALA A 250 -8.23 -25.66 6.00
N PRO A 251 -7.52 -26.80 6.15
CA PRO A 251 -7.05 -27.59 5.02
C PRO A 251 -8.21 -28.05 4.13
N THR A 252 -8.09 -27.88 2.81
CA THR A 252 -9.03 -28.41 1.83
C THR A 252 -8.26 -29.01 0.64
N PRO A 253 -8.84 -29.96 -0.13
CA PRO A 253 -8.16 -30.56 -1.28
C PRO A 253 -7.71 -29.57 -2.37
N THR A 254 -8.36 -28.41 -2.45
CA THR A 254 -8.11 -27.36 -3.45
C THR A 254 -7.50 -26.09 -2.86
N GLY A 255 -7.37 -26.00 -1.53
CA GLY A 255 -6.98 -24.77 -0.83
C GLY A 255 -5.57 -24.30 -1.19
N ASP A 256 -4.64 -25.22 -1.40
CA ASP A 256 -3.23 -24.89 -1.66
C ASP A 256 -3.06 -24.03 -2.94
N ALA A 257 -3.88 -24.25 -3.97
CA ALA A 257 -3.85 -23.44 -5.20
C ALA A 257 -4.30 -21.98 -4.98
N ALA A 258 -5.21 -21.73 -4.04
CA ALA A 258 -5.66 -20.38 -3.71
C ALA A 258 -4.58 -19.61 -2.93
N TRP A 259 -3.85 -20.29 -2.05
CA TRP A 259 -2.68 -19.72 -1.35
C TRP A 259 -1.51 -19.46 -2.31
N ASP A 260 -1.27 -20.35 -3.27
CA ASP A 260 -0.31 -20.10 -4.37
C ASP A 260 -0.73 -18.88 -5.20
N ARG A 261 -2.02 -18.73 -5.48
CA ARG A 261 -2.56 -17.55 -6.15
C ARG A 261 -2.30 -16.28 -5.34
N LEU A 262 -2.47 -16.30 -4.02
CA LEU A 262 -2.13 -15.19 -3.14
C LEU A 262 -0.64 -14.84 -3.23
N ALA A 263 0.26 -15.84 -3.15
CA ALA A 263 1.69 -15.64 -3.26
C ALA A 263 2.11 -15.02 -4.60
N GLN A 264 1.59 -15.54 -5.72
CA GLN A 264 1.84 -14.97 -7.05
C GLN A 264 1.28 -13.55 -7.20
N SER A 265 0.13 -13.26 -6.60
CA SER A 265 -0.48 -11.93 -6.61
C SER A 265 0.31 -10.93 -5.77
N ALA A 266 0.85 -11.36 -4.62
CA ALA A 266 1.75 -10.56 -3.79
C ALA A 266 3.05 -10.22 -4.53
N LEU A 267 3.62 -11.17 -5.28
CA LEU A 267 4.77 -10.90 -6.14
C LEU A 267 4.45 -9.95 -7.29
N ALA A 268 3.27 -10.10 -7.91
CA ALA A 268 2.85 -9.27 -9.02
C ALA A 268 2.55 -7.83 -8.60
N THR A 269 1.87 -7.63 -7.46
CA THR A 269 1.52 -6.30 -6.96
C THR A 269 2.76 -5.45 -6.66
N GLY A 270 3.89 -6.04 -6.26
CA GLY A 270 5.16 -5.33 -6.06
C GLY A 270 6.22 -5.54 -7.14
N ALA A 271 5.84 -6.03 -8.33
CA ALA A 271 6.77 -6.25 -9.45
C ALA A 271 7.14 -4.91 -10.11
N PHE A 272 8.00 -4.13 -9.44
CA PHE A 272 8.40 -2.81 -9.90
C PHE A 272 9.01 -2.87 -11.32
N PRO A 273 8.48 -2.11 -12.30
CA PRO A 273 8.86 -2.24 -13.70
C PRO A 273 10.37 -2.15 -13.91
N ILE A 274 10.91 -3.03 -14.77
CA ILE A 274 12.33 -3.15 -15.15
C ILE A 274 13.24 -3.65 -14.02
N ALA A 275 13.07 -3.17 -12.79
CA ALA A 275 13.90 -3.56 -11.65
C ALA A 275 13.64 -5.02 -11.24
N LEU A 276 12.36 -5.41 -11.16
CA LEU A 276 11.90 -6.72 -10.71
C LEU A 276 11.17 -7.47 -11.82
N ILE A 277 11.06 -8.80 -11.68
CA ILE A 277 10.41 -9.66 -12.68
C ILE A 277 8.91 -9.40 -12.71
N SER A 278 8.39 -9.02 -13.89
CA SER A 278 6.96 -8.98 -14.16
C SER A 278 6.33 -10.37 -14.09
N ARG A 279 5.08 -10.46 -13.64
CA ARG A 279 4.42 -11.73 -13.35
C ARG A 279 3.39 -12.07 -14.40
N LEU A 280 3.57 -13.23 -15.02
CA LEU A 280 2.62 -13.80 -15.96
C LEU A 280 1.58 -14.59 -15.18
N MET A 281 0.30 -14.23 -15.35
CA MET A 281 -0.79 -14.84 -14.59
C MET A 281 -1.92 -15.23 -15.55
N ARG A 282 -2.57 -16.36 -15.24
CA ARG A 282 -3.69 -16.89 -16.02
C ARG A 282 -5.00 -16.67 -15.26
N PHE A 283 -6.04 -16.34 -16.01
CA PHE A 283 -7.40 -16.17 -15.50
C PHE A 283 -8.39 -16.88 -16.42
N SER A 284 -9.47 -17.41 -15.84
CA SER A 284 -10.57 -17.98 -16.62
C SER A 284 -11.31 -16.86 -17.37
N ASN A 285 -12.09 -17.23 -18.40
CA ASN A 285 -12.99 -16.27 -19.04
C ASN A 285 -14.04 -15.75 -18.06
N ASP A 286 -14.53 -16.62 -17.19
CA ASP A 286 -15.56 -16.28 -16.21
C ASP A 286 -15.07 -15.22 -15.21
N TYR A 287 -13.77 -15.25 -14.87
CA TYR A 287 -13.14 -14.25 -14.01
C TYR A 287 -13.29 -12.82 -14.57
N TYR A 288 -12.95 -12.61 -15.85
CA TYR A 288 -13.08 -11.28 -16.46
C TYR A 288 -14.50 -11.00 -16.94
N ALA A 289 -15.28 -12.02 -17.29
CA ALA A 289 -16.70 -11.87 -17.60
C ALA A 289 -17.46 -11.25 -16.44
N SER A 290 -17.33 -11.76 -15.21
CA SER A 290 -18.04 -11.17 -14.06
C SER A 290 -17.69 -9.69 -13.88
N ARG A 291 -16.43 -9.29 -14.13
CA ARG A 291 -15.99 -7.89 -14.10
C ARG A 291 -16.51 -7.04 -15.25
N TRP A 292 -16.62 -7.60 -16.44
CA TRP A 292 -17.21 -6.95 -17.59
C TRP A 292 -18.68 -6.62 -17.32
N TYR A 293 -19.45 -7.56 -16.77
CA TYR A 293 -20.90 -7.41 -16.67
C TYR A 293 -21.39 -6.76 -15.37
N ASN A 294 -20.65 -6.86 -14.25
CA ASN A 294 -21.15 -6.50 -12.91
C ASN A 294 -20.52 -5.22 -12.31
N GLY A 295 -19.91 -4.35 -13.13
CA GLY A 295 -19.35 -3.08 -12.66
C GLY A 295 -20.43 -2.00 -12.42
N PRO A 296 -20.22 -1.05 -11.47
CA PRO A 296 -21.11 0.10 -11.29
C PRO A 296 -21.22 0.95 -12.57
N ARG A 297 -22.44 1.41 -12.89
CA ARG A 297 -22.72 2.15 -14.12
C ARG A 297 -23.68 3.33 -13.91
N PRO A 298 -23.46 4.46 -14.60
CA PRO A 298 -24.48 5.48 -14.80
C PRO A 298 -25.70 4.88 -15.51
N GLY A 299 -26.92 5.27 -15.16
CA GLY A 299 -28.15 4.73 -15.77
C GLY A 299 -28.27 4.97 -17.28
N TYR A 300 -27.50 5.90 -17.85
CA TYR A 300 -27.47 6.22 -19.28
C TYR A 300 -26.38 5.44 -20.07
N ALA A 301 -25.60 4.59 -19.40
CA ALA A 301 -24.51 3.84 -20.00
C ALA A 301 -24.78 2.33 -19.93
N VAL A 302 -24.71 1.65 -21.07
CA VAL A 302 -24.77 0.18 -21.16
C VAL A 302 -23.38 -0.31 -21.52
N ARG A 303 -22.79 -1.18 -20.70
CA ARG A 303 -21.57 -1.90 -21.08
C ARG A 303 -21.97 -3.07 -21.97
N ALA A 304 -21.46 -3.12 -23.19
CA ALA A 304 -21.85 -4.14 -24.17
C ALA A 304 -21.24 -5.54 -23.90
N GLY A 305 -20.43 -5.67 -22.85
CA GLY A 305 -19.75 -6.92 -22.47
C GLY A 305 -18.34 -7.02 -23.02
N ALA A 306 -17.75 -8.22 -22.86
CA ALA A 306 -16.39 -8.52 -23.30
C ALA A 306 -16.16 -8.13 -24.77
N PRO A 307 -15.03 -7.51 -25.12
CA PRO A 307 -14.58 -7.48 -26.52
C PRO A 307 -14.49 -8.91 -27.06
N ASP A 308 -14.66 -9.09 -28.37
CA ASP A 308 -14.67 -10.39 -29.05
C ASP A 308 -13.64 -11.38 -28.46
N ILE A 309 -14.09 -12.60 -28.13
CA ILE A 309 -13.34 -13.66 -27.44
C ILE A 309 -12.05 -14.05 -28.19
N GLN A 310 -11.96 -13.73 -29.48
CA GLN A 310 -10.73 -13.86 -30.27
C GLN A 310 -9.57 -12.98 -29.74
N THR A 311 -9.87 -11.89 -29.04
CA THR A 311 -8.89 -10.93 -28.49
C THR A 311 -8.36 -11.37 -27.12
N TYR A 312 -9.16 -12.11 -26.35
CA TYR A 312 -8.86 -12.57 -24.99
C TYR A 312 -9.08 -14.07 -24.90
N PRO A 313 -8.06 -14.90 -25.22
CA PRO A 313 -8.22 -16.34 -25.24
C PRO A 313 -8.57 -16.89 -23.85
N ALA A 314 -9.40 -17.93 -23.81
CA ALA A 314 -9.75 -18.65 -22.60
C ALA A 314 -8.51 -19.18 -21.89
N GLY A 315 -8.32 -18.81 -20.61
CA GLY A 315 -7.11 -19.18 -19.87
C GLY A 315 -5.84 -18.47 -20.36
N GLY A 316 -6.02 -17.32 -21.03
CA GLY A 316 -4.95 -16.49 -21.56
C GLY A 316 -3.97 -16.01 -20.49
N GLU A 317 -2.74 -15.75 -20.93
CA GLU A 317 -1.69 -15.19 -20.09
C GLU A 317 -1.70 -13.68 -20.15
N TYR A 318 -1.76 -13.07 -18.96
CA TYR A 318 -1.75 -11.62 -18.77
C TYR A 318 -0.48 -11.26 -18.00
N LEU A 319 0.20 -10.22 -18.47
CA LEU A 319 1.46 -9.76 -17.89
C LEU A 319 1.18 -8.63 -16.90
N PHE A 320 1.59 -8.83 -15.65
CA PHE A 320 1.41 -7.87 -14.57
C PHE A 320 2.71 -7.26 -14.10
N VAL A 321 2.62 -5.98 -13.76
CA VAL A 321 3.62 -5.24 -13.01
C VAL A 321 2.97 -4.62 -11.77
N ASP A 322 3.80 -3.90 -11.00
CA ASP A 322 3.41 -3.26 -9.76
C ASP A 322 2.05 -2.52 -9.84
N GLY A 323 1.17 -2.79 -8.88
CA GLY A 323 -0.17 -2.20 -8.79
C GLY A 323 -0.16 -0.70 -8.55
N GLY A 324 0.90 -0.18 -7.92
CA GLY A 324 1.10 1.24 -7.67
C GLY A 324 1.32 2.08 -8.92
N VAL A 325 1.56 1.47 -10.09
CA VAL A 325 1.62 2.19 -11.37
C VAL A 325 0.26 2.77 -11.76
N THR A 326 -0.83 2.06 -11.46
CA THR A 326 -2.20 2.49 -11.83
C THR A 326 -3.06 2.88 -10.62
N ASN A 327 -2.84 2.25 -9.47
CA ASN A 327 -3.59 2.54 -8.25
C ASN A 327 -2.74 2.27 -7.00
N ASN A 328 -2.06 3.31 -6.51
CA ASN A 328 -1.13 3.20 -5.36
C ASN A 328 -1.83 3.25 -3.99
N GLU A 329 -3.04 3.80 -3.92
CA GLU A 329 -3.82 4.00 -2.69
C GLU A 329 -5.25 3.51 -2.93
N PRO A 330 -5.51 2.19 -2.78
CA PRO A 330 -6.79 1.58 -3.16
C PRO A 330 -7.94 1.82 -2.17
N LEU A 331 -8.13 3.07 -1.75
CA LEU A 331 -9.19 3.53 -0.84
C LEU A 331 -10.58 3.04 -1.26
N GLU A 332 -10.90 3.22 -2.54
CA GLU A 332 -12.21 2.87 -3.09
C GLU A 332 -12.50 1.35 -3.03
N LEU A 333 -11.47 0.51 -3.13
CA LEU A 333 -11.64 -0.94 -3.02
C LEU A 333 -11.92 -1.35 -1.57
N ALA A 334 -11.14 -0.81 -0.63
CA ALA A 334 -11.38 -1.03 0.79
C ALA A 334 -12.73 -0.48 1.23
N ARG A 335 -13.13 0.70 0.74
CA ARG A 335 -14.43 1.31 1.03
C ARG A 335 -15.58 0.40 0.61
N ARG A 336 -15.56 -0.09 -0.63
CA ARG A 336 -16.62 -0.98 -1.16
C ARG A 336 -16.81 -2.24 -0.32
N ALA A 337 -15.72 -2.90 0.08
CA ALA A 337 -15.82 -4.06 0.97
C ALA A 337 -16.24 -3.66 2.39
N LEU A 338 -15.77 -2.51 2.90
CA LEU A 338 -16.15 -2.04 4.22
C LEU A 338 -17.66 -1.74 4.32
N THR A 339 -18.26 -1.22 3.25
CA THR A 339 -19.68 -0.87 3.18
C THR A 339 -20.57 -1.98 2.62
N ASP A 340 -20.02 -3.13 2.26
CA ASP A 340 -20.71 -4.21 1.51
C ASP A 340 -21.45 -3.67 0.27
N ASP A 341 -20.84 -2.70 -0.42
CA ASP A 341 -21.46 -1.99 -1.54
C ASP A 341 -20.69 -2.20 -2.84
N PRO A 342 -21.11 -3.15 -3.69
CA PRO A 342 -20.52 -3.37 -5.00
C PRO A 342 -20.63 -2.13 -5.92
N SER A 343 -21.62 -1.27 -5.69
CA SER A 343 -21.86 -0.08 -6.51
C SER A 343 -20.86 1.04 -6.23
N GLY A 344 -20.30 1.07 -5.02
CA GLY A 344 -19.39 2.13 -4.56
C GLY A 344 -20.08 3.48 -4.39
N LEU A 345 -21.39 3.52 -4.17
CA LEU A 345 -22.16 4.75 -3.95
C LEU A 345 -22.37 5.06 -2.47
N LEU A 346 -22.22 4.08 -1.58
CA LEU A 346 -22.38 4.24 -0.14
C LEU A 346 -21.12 4.78 0.53
N HIS A 347 -21.26 5.81 1.35
CA HIS A 347 -20.13 6.38 2.11
C HIS A 347 -20.21 6.04 3.60
N ASN A 348 -19.07 6.23 4.28
CA ASN A 348 -18.98 6.23 5.74
C ASN A 348 -19.47 7.58 6.29
N ASP A 349 -20.24 7.57 7.37
CA ASP A 349 -20.65 8.79 8.05
C ASP A 349 -19.43 9.51 8.65
N PRO A 350 -19.12 10.76 8.23
CA PRO A 350 -17.98 11.51 8.73
C PRO A 350 -18.19 12.13 10.12
N ASN A 351 -19.44 12.22 10.61
CA ASN A 351 -19.76 12.92 11.85
C ASN A 351 -19.30 12.13 13.08
N GLY A 352 -18.39 12.67 13.88
CA GLY A 352 -17.87 11.98 15.07
C GLY A 352 -18.92 11.54 16.09
N ALA A 353 -20.08 12.19 16.18
CA ALA A 353 -21.15 11.79 17.10
C ALA A 353 -21.87 10.49 16.66
N THR A 354 -21.81 10.15 15.37
CA THR A 354 -22.54 9.03 14.74
C THR A 354 -21.64 8.09 13.94
N ALA A 355 -20.35 8.42 13.77
CA ALA A 355 -19.39 7.62 13.04
C ALA A 355 -19.14 6.29 13.75
N ARG A 356 -19.26 5.20 12.99
CA ARG A 356 -19.06 3.81 13.46
C ARG A 356 -18.21 2.98 12.51
N ARG A 357 -17.61 3.64 11.53
CA ARG A 357 -16.84 3.00 10.46
C ARG A 357 -15.83 3.98 9.89
N ALA A 358 -14.61 3.53 9.68
CA ALA A 358 -13.60 4.35 9.03
C ALA A 358 -12.62 3.55 8.18
N LEU A 359 -12.04 4.25 7.19
CA LEU A 359 -10.85 3.79 6.49
C LEU A 359 -9.61 4.27 7.25
N LEU A 360 -8.62 3.40 7.39
CA LEU A 360 -7.30 3.74 7.93
C LEU A 360 -6.26 3.56 6.83
N LEU A 361 -5.72 4.67 6.33
CA LEU A 361 -4.65 4.69 5.36
C LEU A 361 -3.29 4.64 6.06
N VAL A 362 -2.48 3.64 5.74
CA VAL A 362 -1.06 3.57 6.12
C VAL A 362 -0.26 4.00 4.90
N ASP A 363 0.35 5.18 4.99
CA ASP A 363 1.08 5.79 3.90
C ASP A 363 2.51 6.14 4.32
N PRO A 364 3.52 5.34 3.90
CA PRO A 364 4.92 5.65 4.17
C PRO A 364 5.44 6.88 3.42
N PHE A 365 4.79 7.32 2.33
CA PHE A 365 5.23 8.46 1.53
C PHE A 365 4.06 9.39 1.20
N PRO A 366 3.45 10.01 2.22
CA PRO A 366 2.40 10.99 1.99
C PRO A 366 2.92 12.12 1.10
N SER A 367 2.04 12.65 0.27
CA SER A 367 2.38 13.78 -0.60
C SER A 367 2.73 15.02 0.23
N GLU A 368 4.02 15.32 0.35
CA GLU A 368 4.56 16.52 1.00
C GLU A 368 5.17 17.48 -0.04
N ALA A 369 4.42 17.79 -1.10
CA ALA A 369 4.91 18.74 -2.11
C ALA A 369 5.21 20.09 -1.45
N LYS A 370 6.48 20.54 -1.53
CA LYS A 370 6.91 21.85 -1.04
C LYS A 370 7.02 22.81 -2.21
N GLU A 371 6.74 24.09 -1.98
CA GLU A 371 6.93 25.15 -2.99
C GLU A 371 8.37 25.18 -3.53
N THR A 372 9.34 24.73 -2.72
CA THR A 372 10.76 24.62 -3.07
C THR A 372 11.10 23.47 -4.03
N ASP A 373 10.18 22.55 -4.30
CA ASP A 373 10.40 21.41 -5.21
C ASP A 373 10.34 21.83 -6.70
N TYR A 374 9.89 23.06 -6.98
CA TYR A 374 9.93 23.63 -8.32
C TYR A 374 11.39 23.76 -8.79
N THR A 375 11.73 22.98 -9.82
CA THR A 375 13.02 23.06 -10.50
C THR A 375 12.78 23.26 -11.99
N VAL A 376 13.49 24.22 -12.59
CA VAL A 376 13.44 24.42 -14.04
C VAL A 376 14.02 23.17 -14.70
N LEU A 377 13.16 22.43 -15.42
CA LEU A 377 13.56 21.22 -16.12
C LEU A 377 14.31 21.59 -17.40
N LYS A 378 15.43 20.89 -17.65
CA LYS A 378 16.13 20.98 -18.93
C LYS A 378 15.37 20.16 -19.98
N GLN A 379 15.29 20.69 -21.21
CA GLN A 379 14.67 20.02 -22.36
C GLN A 379 15.60 18.95 -22.98
N GLU A 380 16.14 18.06 -22.14
CA GLU A 380 17.03 16.97 -22.57
C GLU A 380 16.27 15.64 -22.51
N LEU A 381 16.45 14.78 -23.53
CA LEU A 381 15.72 13.51 -23.65
C LEU A 381 15.94 12.54 -22.48
N GLY A 382 17.15 12.49 -21.93
CA GLY A 382 17.48 11.61 -20.80
C GLY A 382 16.73 11.99 -19.51
N PRO A 383 16.88 13.23 -19.01
CA PRO A 383 16.11 13.75 -17.88
C PRO A 383 14.59 13.69 -18.11
N LEU A 384 14.11 13.91 -19.33
CA LEU A 384 12.69 13.84 -19.66
C LEU A 384 12.09 12.45 -19.38
N ALA A 385 12.74 11.36 -19.82
CA ALA A 385 12.23 10.00 -19.60
C ALA A 385 12.12 9.65 -18.11
N ALA A 386 13.14 10.01 -17.32
CA ALA A 386 13.12 9.81 -15.87
C ALA A 386 12.03 10.65 -15.18
N ARG A 387 11.84 11.90 -15.64
CA ARG A 387 10.79 12.79 -15.13
C ARG A 387 9.39 12.33 -15.52
N LEU A 388 9.19 11.78 -16.72
CA LEU A 388 7.92 11.18 -17.14
C LEU A 388 7.55 9.98 -16.27
N PHE A 389 8.52 9.11 -15.98
CA PHE A 389 8.30 7.99 -15.07
C PHE A 389 7.95 8.47 -13.65
N THR A 390 8.68 9.48 -13.15
CA THR A 390 8.39 10.11 -11.84
C THR A 390 7.00 10.76 -11.82
N ALA A 391 6.61 11.44 -12.90
CA ALA A 391 5.30 12.07 -13.03
C ALA A 391 4.18 11.04 -13.04
N LEU A 392 4.36 9.90 -13.74
CA LEU A 392 3.39 8.81 -13.73
C LEU A 392 3.19 8.23 -12.31
N LEU A 393 4.29 8.00 -11.59
CA LEU A 393 4.24 7.53 -10.20
C LEU A 393 3.62 8.56 -9.24
N ASN A 394 3.92 9.85 -9.39
CA ASN A 394 3.32 10.89 -8.56
C ASN A 394 1.84 11.06 -8.88
N GLN A 395 1.45 10.94 -10.15
CA GLN A 395 0.06 11.01 -10.58
C GLN A 395 -0.77 9.82 -10.04
N SER A 396 -0.19 8.61 -9.97
CA SER A 396 -0.88 7.45 -9.39
C SER A 396 -1.07 7.53 -7.86
N ARG A 397 -0.31 8.41 -7.20
CA ARG A 397 -0.41 8.77 -5.76
C ARG A 397 -1.28 10.00 -5.49
N PHE A 398 -1.63 10.77 -6.51
CA PHE A 398 -2.31 12.04 -6.31
C PHE A 398 -3.83 11.85 -6.11
N ARG A 399 -4.31 11.97 -4.87
CA ARG A 399 -5.75 12.13 -4.55
C ARG A 399 -5.98 13.22 -3.50
N ALA A 400 -6.12 14.46 -3.98
CA ALA A 400 -6.27 15.64 -3.13
C ALA A 400 -7.49 15.61 -2.19
N GLU A 401 -8.64 15.11 -2.64
CA GLU A 401 -9.87 15.10 -1.84
C GLU A 401 -9.81 14.14 -0.64
N ASP A 402 -9.16 12.98 -0.82
CA ASP A 402 -9.06 11.96 0.23
C ASP A 402 -8.02 12.33 1.30
N LEU A 403 -6.90 12.93 0.88
CA LEU A 403 -5.88 13.46 1.80
C LEU A 403 -6.40 14.63 2.63
N LEU A 404 -7.16 15.56 2.02
CA LEU A 404 -7.73 16.70 2.75
C LEU A 404 -8.77 16.25 3.79
N GLY A 405 -9.61 15.26 3.45
CA GLY A 405 -10.59 14.71 4.39
C GLY A 405 -9.98 13.89 5.53
N ALA A 406 -8.84 13.23 5.32
CA ALA A 406 -8.16 12.46 6.37
C ALA A 406 -7.31 13.32 7.33
N LEU A 407 -6.98 14.56 6.93
CA LEU A 407 -6.24 15.52 7.74
C LEU A 407 -7.15 16.46 8.55
N ASP A 408 -8.45 16.47 8.24
CA ASP A 408 -9.46 17.20 9.00
C ASP A 408 -9.83 16.41 10.27
N LEU A 409 -9.55 16.99 11.43
CA LEU A 409 -9.78 16.37 12.75
C LEU A 409 -11.27 16.20 13.08
N ASP A 410 -12.17 16.82 12.32
CA ASP A 410 -13.61 16.70 12.49
C ASP A 410 -14.22 15.62 11.58
N VAL A 411 -13.44 15.01 10.68
CA VAL A 411 -13.87 13.91 9.80
C VAL A 411 -13.44 12.56 10.39
N HIS A 412 -14.41 11.80 10.88
CA HIS A 412 -14.18 10.55 11.62
C HIS A 412 -14.37 9.28 10.79
N SER A 413 -14.55 9.43 9.48
CA SER A 413 -14.75 8.35 8.51
C SER A 413 -13.46 7.88 7.82
N ARG A 414 -12.35 8.60 8.01
CA ARG A 414 -11.06 8.37 7.36
C ARG A 414 -9.93 8.83 8.29
N TYR A 415 -8.90 8.02 8.40
CA TYR A 415 -7.70 8.31 9.18
C TYR A 415 -6.44 7.99 8.38
N ILE A 416 -5.32 8.61 8.74
CA ILE A 416 -4.01 8.35 8.14
C ILE A 416 -2.94 8.12 9.21
N ILE A 417 -2.10 7.12 9.01
CA ILE A 417 -0.83 6.93 9.72
C ILE A 417 0.30 7.20 8.74
N ALA A 418 0.99 8.31 8.96
CA ALA A 418 2.15 8.75 8.19
C ALA A 418 3.41 8.82 9.08
N PRO A 419 4.62 8.61 8.50
CA PRO A 419 5.86 8.65 9.25
C PRO A 419 6.06 9.98 9.98
N SER A 420 6.42 9.89 11.26
CA SER A 420 6.80 11.06 12.05
C SER A 420 7.86 10.71 13.08
N ARG A 421 8.97 11.46 13.06
CA ARG A 421 10.01 11.39 14.09
C ARG A 421 9.92 12.54 15.08
N LYS A 422 8.75 13.21 15.26
CA LYS A 422 8.59 14.35 16.19
C LYS A 422 9.30 14.02 17.50
N VAL A 423 10.45 14.65 17.70
CA VAL A 423 11.37 14.37 18.79
C VAL A 423 10.64 14.73 20.07
N GLU A 424 10.45 13.76 20.97
CA GLU A 424 10.08 14.05 22.34
C GLU A 424 11.11 15.02 22.91
N ALA A 425 10.73 16.30 22.99
CA ALA A 425 11.60 17.42 23.33
C ALA A 425 12.97 17.38 22.62
N ARG A 426 13.05 17.86 21.36
CA ARG A 426 14.24 18.66 21.04
C ARG A 426 14.30 19.76 22.11
N PRO A 427 15.41 19.97 22.83
CA PRO A 427 15.60 21.22 23.52
C PRO A 427 15.33 22.31 22.47
N LYS A 428 14.66 23.40 22.86
CA LYS A 428 14.71 24.64 22.09
C LYS A 428 16.18 25.06 22.00
N VAL A 429 16.96 24.40 21.13
CA VAL A 429 18.16 24.97 20.58
C VAL A 429 17.61 26.11 19.76
N ALA A 430 17.82 27.31 20.26
CA ALA A 430 17.58 28.55 19.56
C ALA A 430 17.90 28.34 18.08
N ALA A 431 17.02 28.80 17.19
CA ALA A 431 17.23 28.82 15.76
C ALA A 431 18.70 29.12 15.44
N GLN A 432 19.49 28.07 15.16
CA GLN A 432 20.82 28.22 14.62
C GLN A 432 20.67 28.20 13.11
N PRO A 433 21.03 29.28 12.43
CA PRO A 433 20.81 29.46 11.01
C PRO A 433 21.93 28.77 10.23
N ASP A 434 21.93 27.44 10.18
CA ASP A 434 22.58 26.72 9.08
C ASP A 434 21.50 26.25 8.10
N ALA A 435 20.87 27.24 7.46
CA ALA A 435 19.80 27.10 6.47
C ALA A 435 20.23 26.39 5.15
N LYS A 436 21.31 25.61 5.16
CA LYS A 436 21.89 24.94 3.98
C LYS A 436 21.97 23.42 4.06
N LYS A 437 21.79 22.80 5.23
CA LYS A 437 21.75 21.33 5.32
C LYS A 437 20.29 20.86 5.25
N PRO A 438 19.87 20.15 4.18
CA PRO A 438 18.53 19.57 4.14
C PRO A 438 18.36 18.65 5.35
N LEU A 439 17.18 18.70 5.99
CA LEU A 439 16.85 17.79 7.08
C LEU A 439 16.93 16.33 6.57
N PRO A 440 17.47 15.38 7.36
CA PRO A 440 17.48 13.99 6.96
C PRO A 440 16.03 13.50 6.72
N PRO A 441 15.82 12.59 5.76
CA PRO A 441 14.49 12.06 5.45
C PRO A 441 13.85 11.43 6.68
N ILE A 442 12.52 11.41 6.76
CA ILE A 442 11.82 10.82 7.91
C ILE A 442 12.06 9.30 7.98
N LEU A 443 12.04 8.65 6.81
CA LEU A 443 12.31 7.22 6.61
C LEU A 443 13.72 6.99 6.08
N ALA A 444 14.40 5.98 6.61
CA ALA A 444 15.72 5.56 6.13
C ALA A 444 15.62 4.81 4.79
N CYS A 445 14.50 4.11 4.54
CA CYS A 445 14.24 3.43 3.28
C CYS A 445 13.89 4.39 2.12
N GLY A 446 13.67 5.68 2.40
CA GLY A 446 13.24 6.69 1.42
C GLY A 446 14.26 7.06 0.34
N LEU A 447 15.51 6.59 0.44
CA LEU A 447 16.54 6.83 -0.57
C LEU A 447 16.19 6.14 -1.91
N LEU A 448 16.82 6.57 -2.99
CA LEU A 448 16.77 6.02 -4.33
C LEU A 448 15.34 5.84 -4.85
N ASN A 449 14.48 6.84 -4.62
CA ASN A 449 13.04 6.76 -4.89
C ASN A 449 12.38 5.54 -4.20
N ALA A 450 12.62 5.39 -2.90
CA ALA A 450 12.12 4.29 -2.05
C ALA A 450 12.72 2.89 -2.30
N PHE A 451 13.84 2.78 -3.03
CA PHE A 451 14.63 1.53 -3.11
C PHE A 451 15.71 1.43 -2.02
N GLY A 452 15.96 2.52 -1.30
CA GLY A 452 17.04 2.66 -0.33
C GLY A 452 17.06 1.59 0.74
N GLY A 453 15.89 1.13 1.18
CA GLY A 453 15.76 0.14 2.23
C GLY A 453 16.47 -1.17 1.93
N PHE A 454 16.61 -1.57 0.67
CA PHE A 454 17.32 -2.81 0.34
C PHE A 454 18.82 -2.74 0.61
N LEU A 455 19.42 -1.53 0.58
CA LEU A 455 20.86 -1.34 0.71
C LEU A 455 21.43 -1.76 2.07
N HIS A 456 20.63 -1.73 3.14
CA HIS A 456 21.10 -2.05 4.50
C HIS A 456 19.94 -2.49 5.39
N GLN A 457 20.14 -3.56 6.16
CA GLN A 457 19.16 -4.04 7.14
C GLN A 457 18.79 -2.97 8.18
N GLY A 458 19.74 -2.14 8.61
CA GLY A 458 19.54 -1.09 9.61
C GLY A 458 18.51 -0.05 9.19
N PHE A 459 18.37 0.21 7.88
CA PHE A 459 17.34 1.13 7.37
C PHE A 459 15.94 0.55 7.57
N ARG A 460 15.78 -0.74 7.24
CA ARG A 460 14.49 -1.46 7.38
C ARG A 460 14.12 -1.66 8.84
N GLU A 461 15.10 -1.97 9.70
CA GLU A 461 14.92 -2.09 11.15
C GLU A 461 14.46 -0.75 11.77
N HIS A 462 15.09 0.36 11.38
CA HIS A 462 14.67 1.69 11.82
C HIS A 462 13.22 1.99 11.41
N ASP A 463 12.88 1.79 10.13
CA ASP A 463 11.56 2.15 9.62
C ASP A 463 10.46 1.24 10.17
N TYR A 464 10.75 -0.04 10.44
CA TYR A 464 9.84 -0.97 11.12
C TYR A 464 9.49 -0.51 12.53
N GLU A 465 10.50 -0.19 13.36
CA GLU A 465 10.25 0.31 14.72
C GLU A 465 9.60 1.69 14.72
N LEU A 466 9.91 2.54 13.72
CA LEU A 466 9.23 3.82 13.55
C LEU A 466 7.74 3.61 13.25
N GLY A 467 7.40 2.64 12.39
CA GLY A 467 6.02 2.23 12.11
C GLY A 467 5.28 1.80 13.37
N ARG A 468 5.90 0.97 14.21
CA ARG A 468 5.33 0.57 15.52
C ARG A 468 5.08 1.79 16.41
N ARG A 469 6.06 2.68 16.54
CA ARG A 469 5.93 3.91 17.35
C ARG A 469 4.85 4.86 16.83
N ASN A 470 4.75 5.02 15.51
CA ASN A 470 3.77 5.90 14.89
C ASN A 470 2.35 5.34 15.03
N CYS A 471 2.16 4.03 14.87
CA CYS A 471 0.88 3.37 15.16
C CYS A 471 0.47 3.57 16.62
N GLN A 472 1.38 3.34 17.58
CA GLN A 472 1.10 3.58 19.00
C GLN A 472 0.61 5.00 19.28
N ARG A 473 1.35 6.00 18.80
CA ARG A 473 0.98 7.41 18.99
C ARG A 473 -0.36 7.73 18.33
N PHE A 474 -0.63 7.15 17.16
CA PHE A 474 -1.89 7.32 16.46
C PHE A 474 -3.09 6.78 17.24
N LEU A 475 -3.00 5.55 17.75
CA LEU A 475 -4.06 4.97 18.56
C LEU A 475 -4.31 5.75 19.86
N GLN A 476 -3.27 6.39 20.42
CA GLN A 476 -3.37 7.20 21.63
C GLN A 476 -3.97 8.61 21.44
N GLN A 477 -3.87 9.19 20.24
CA GLN A 477 -4.05 10.65 20.07
C GLN A 477 -5.00 11.03 18.93
N TRP A 478 -5.07 10.23 17.88
CA TRP A 478 -5.77 10.60 16.64
C TRP A 478 -6.89 9.63 16.29
N PHE A 479 -6.78 8.34 16.67
CA PHE A 479 -7.84 7.35 16.46
C PHE A 479 -8.91 7.43 17.55
N THR A 480 -9.68 8.52 17.53
CA THR A 480 -10.58 8.90 18.62
C THR A 480 -11.96 9.30 18.12
N LEU A 481 -12.98 9.20 18.97
CA LEU A 481 -14.32 9.75 18.73
C LEU A 481 -14.75 10.64 19.90
N PRO A 482 -15.68 11.59 19.69
CA PRO A 482 -16.35 12.31 20.77
C PRO A 482 -16.91 11.38 21.86
N ALA A 483 -16.80 11.78 23.13
CA ALA A 483 -17.22 10.96 24.27
C ALA A 483 -18.74 10.64 24.33
N ASN A 484 -19.54 11.38 23.56
CA ASN A 484 -20.98 11.19 23.38
C ASN A 484 -21.34 10.24 22.21
N ASN A 485 -20.36 9.69 21.51
CA ASN A 485 -20.62 8.67 20.48
C ASN A 485 -21.16 7.37 21.15
N PRO A 486 -22.20 6.73 20.57
CA PRO A 486 -22.79 5.48 21.10
C PRO A 486 -21.82 4.31 21.31
N LEU A 487 -20.64 4.34 20.67
CA LEU A 487 -19.57 3.38 20.90
C LEU A 487 -19.18 3.30 22.38
N PHE A 488 -19.26 4.41 23.12
CA PHE A 488 -18.82 4.53 24.51
C PHE A 488 -19.97 4.49 25.54
N ASP A 489 -21.19 4.10 25.18
CA ASP A 489 -22.33 4.11 26.11
C ASP A 489 -22.14 3.16 27.31
N ARG A 490 -21.39 2.07 27.11
CA ARG A 490 -21.08 1.09 28.17
C ARG A 490 -19.91 1.52 29.07
N TRP A 491 -19.27 2.65 28.80
CA TRP A 491 -18.09 3.08 29.56
C TRP A 491 -18.48 3.84 30.84
N PRO A 492 -17.92 3.47 32.00
CA PRO A 492 -18.09 4.25 33.23
C PRO A 492 -17.61 5.70 33.07
N ALA A 493 -18.27 6.64 33.74
CA ALA A 493 -17.91 8.07 33.66
C ALA A 493 -16.45 8.34 34.09
N ALA A 494 -15.96 7.65 35.13
CA ALA A 494 -14.57 7.76 35.60
C ALA A 494 -13.57 7.30 34.53
N LEU A 495 -13.91 6.24 33.78
CA LEU A 495 -13.09 5.73 32.68
C LEU A 495 -13.03 6.75 31.53
N LYS A 496 -14.17 7.33 31.15
CA LYS A 496 -14.23 8.40 30.12
C LYS A 496 -13.35 9.59 30.51
N GLN A 497 -13.39 10.03 31.77
CA GLN A 497 -12.55 11.14 32.24
C GLN A 497 -11.05 10.81 32.21
N THR A 498 -10.68 9.58 32.55
CA THR A 498 -9.27 9.14 32.61
C THR A 498 -8.66 9.00 31.22
N LEU A 499 -9.46 8.57 30.24
CA LEU A 499 -9.02 8.29 28.86
C LEU A 499 -9.31 9.42 27.87
N ASP A 500 -9.80 10.56 28.36
CA ASP A 500 -9.93 11.75 27.53
C ASP A 500 -8.57 12.14 26.97
N VAL A 501 -8.48 12.16 25.64
CA VAL A 501 -7.25 12.53 24.94
C VAL A 501 -6.95 13.98 25.22
N ARG A 502 -5.69 14.25 25.57
CA ARG A 502 -5.22 15.60 25.91
C ARG A 502 -4.57 16.28 24.71
N ASP A 503 -4.83 17.57 24.56
CA ASP A 503 -4.22 18.41 23.52
C ASP A 503 -2.76 18.79 23.87
N GLU A 504 -2.12 19.59 23.02
CA GLU A 504 -0.74 20.05 23.24
C GLU A 504 -0.58 20.93 24.50
N LYS A 505 -1.67 21.43 25.08
CA LYS A 505 -1.71 22.24 26.31
C LYS A 505 -2.14 21.43 27.53
N ASP A 506 -2.18 20.10 27.41
CA ASP A 506 -2.61 19.17 28.46
C ASP A 506 -4.09 19.35 28.87
N GLN A 507 -4.94 19.88 27.97
CA GLN A 507 -6.37 20.05 28.20
C GLN A 507 -7.16 18.87 27.64
N PRO A 508 -8.23 18.42 28.32
CA PRO A 508 -9.12 17.37 27.80
C PRO A 508 -9.79 17.86 26.52
N THR A 509 -9.81 16.99 25.51
CA THR A 509 -10.39 17.31 24.20
C THR A 509 -11.85 16.87 24.07
N GLY A 510 -12.38 16.13 25.05
CA GLY A 510 -13.71 15.53 24.96
C GLY A 510 -13.76 14.32 24.01
N ARG A 511 -12.59 13.79 23.64
CA ARG A 511 -12.45 12.66 22.71
C ARG A 511 -11.85 11.46 23.40
N LEU A 512 -12.35 10.27 23.08
CA LEU A 512 -11.93 8.99 23.64
C LEU A 512 -11.32 8.11 22.54
N PRO A 513 -10.29 7.32 22.85
CA PRO A 513 -9.68 6.41 21.87
C PRO A 513 -10.66 5.31 21.45
N ILE A 514 -10.77 5.10 20.14
CA ILE A 514 -11.54 3.99 19.54
C ILE A 514 -10.89 2.66 19.91
N LEU A 515 -9.56 2.58 19.98
CA LEU A 515 -8.84 1.38 20.40
C LEU A 515 -7.88 1.74 21.54
N PRO A 516 -8.32 1.63 22.81
CA PRO A 516 -7.48 1.87 23.97
C PRO A 516 -6.32 0.88 24.04
N LEU A 517 -5.14 1.36 24.46
CA LEU A 517 -3.96 0.52 24.60
C LEU A 517 -3.90 -0.12 25.97
N LEU A 518 -3.81 -1.45 26.02
CA LEU A 518 -3.78 -2.27 27.24
C LEU A 518 -2.55 -3.18 27.23
N GLY A 519 -2.16 -3.70 28.40
CA GLY A 519 -1.09 -4.70 28.48
C GLY A 519 0.22 -4.23 27.83
N SER A 520 0.77 -5.05 26.92
CA SER A 520 2.03 -4.73 26.24
C SER A 520 1.93 -3.51 25.31
N SER A 521 0.76 -3.25 24.71
CA SER A 521 0.57 -2.13 23.78
C SER A 521 0.51 -0.79 24.52
N ALA A 522 0.19 -0.80 25.82
CA ALA A 522 0.30 0.38 26.68
C ALA A 522 1.76 0.77 26.99
N VAL A 523 2.70 -0.18 26.87
CA VAL A 523 4.12 0.08 27.08
C VAL A 523 4.67 0.91 25.93
N LYS A 524 5.27 2.05 26.26
CA LYS A 524 5.82 2.97 25.28
C LYS A 524 6.85 2.28 24.38
N VAL A 525 6.58 2.29 23.06
CA VAL A 525 7.55 1.90 22.04
C VAL A 525 8.64 2.98 21.98
N ALA A 526 9.90 2.58 22.05
CA ALA A 526 11.01 3.51 21.93
C ALA A 526 11.06 4.09 20.51
N ALA A 527 11.32 5.40 20.38
CA ALA A 527 11.61 5.96 19.08
C ALA A 527 12.94 5.39 18.57
N PRO A 528 13.03 4.88 17.34
CA PRO A 528 14.27 4.33 16.82
C PRO A 528 15.31 5.43 16.64
N GLU A 529 16.56 5.13 17.01
CA GLU A 529 17.67 6.08 16.87
C GLU A 529 18.22 6.07 15.45
N TRP A 530 18.24 7.23 14.80
CA TRP A 530 18.78 7.38 13.44
C TRP A 530 20.25 6.90 13.33
N ALA A 531 21.05 7.10 14.38
CA ALA A 531 22.45 6.69 14.42
C ALA A 531 22.63 5.17 14.27
N LYS A 532 21.70 4.36 14.80
CA LYS A 532 21.73 2.89 14.71
C LYS A 532 21.44 2.37 13.30
N ALA A 533 20.78 3.19 12.48
CA ALA A 533 20.49 2.84 11.09
C ALA A 533 21.71 3.02 10.17
N ARG A 534 22.76 3.74 10.60
CA ARG A 534 23.87 4.14 9.72
C ARG A 534 24.68 2.93 9.21
N MET A 535 24.82 2.87 7.89
CA MET A 535 25.68 1.92 7.17
C MET A 535 27.15 2.19 7.47
N SER A 536 27.89 1.14 7.79
CA SER A 536 29.34 1.22 8.01
C SER A 536 30.12 1.40 6.69
N GLN A 537 31.35 1.91 6.76
CA GLN A 537 32.22 2.00 5.58
C GLN A 537 32.56 0.62 5.01
N SER A 538 32.63 -0.42 5.85
CA SER A 538 32.83 -1.80 5.39
C SER A 538 31.63 -2.32 4.60
N ASP A 539 30.40 -2.08 5.07
CA ASP A 539 29.19 -2.49 4.35
C ASP A 539 29.08 -1.76 3.00
N TYR A 540 29.43 -0.47 2.99
CA TYR A 540 29.47 0.32 1.75
C TYR A 540 30.52 -0.22 0.75
N ALA A 541 31.69 -0.65 1.23
CA ALA A 541 32.72 -1.28 0.41
C ALA A 541 32.26 -2.65 -0.14
N GLN A 542 31.57 -3.44 0.67
CA GLN A 542 30.97 -4.71 0.26
C GLN A 542 29.90 -4.50 -0.83
N LEU A 543 29.00 -3.52 -0.65
CA LEU A 543 28.01 -3.13 -1.66
C LEU A 543 28.69 -2.73 -2.98
N THR A 544 29.78 -1.95 -2.90
CA THR A 544 30.56 -1.55 -4.09
C THR A 544 31.07 -2.76 -4.87
N GLU A 545 31.53 -3.78 -4.16
CA GLU A 545 32.03 -5.03 -4.74
C GLU A 545 30.90 -5.89 -5.33
N GLN A 546 29.75 -6.00 -4.65
CA GLN A 546 28.57 -6.71 -5.18
C GLN A 546 28.05 -6.07 -6.47
N VAL A 547 27.94 -4.74 -6.52
CA VAL A 547 27.59 -3.99 -7.74
C VAL A 547 28.61 -4.28 -8.85
N ARG A 548 29.92 -4.30 -8.52
CA ARG A 548 30.98 -4.62 -9.50
C ARG A 548 30.79 -6.01 -10.09
N GLN A 549 30.53 -7.02 -9.25
CA GLN A 549 30.37 -8.41 -9.67
C GLN A 549 29.19 -8.57 -10.62
N ARG A 550 28.02 -8.00 -10.27
CA ARG A 550 26.85 -8.05 -11.16
C ARG A 550 27.10 -7.32 -12.48
N LEU A 551 27.66 -6.11 -12.44
CA LEU A 551 27.99 -5.35 -13.65
C LEU A 551 29.02 -6.05 -14.53
N ASP A 552 29.94 -6.83 -13.96
CA ASP A 552 30.90 -7.61 -14.74
C ASP A 552 30.20 -8.65 -15.63
N ILE A 553 29.17 -9.31 -15.09
CA ILE A 553 28.35 -10.29 -15.82
C ILE A 553 27.43 -9.59 -16.82
N ILE A 554 26.74 -8.52 -16.43
CA ILE A 554 25.89 -7.70 -17.32
C ILE A 554 26.69 -7.23 -18.53
N THR A 555 27.84 -6.59 -18.31
CA THR A 555 28.69 -6.09 -19.41
C THR A 555 29.31 -7.23 -20.22
N LYS A 556 29.56 -8.40 -19.64
CA LYS A 556 29.95 -9.59 -20.42
C LYS A 556 28.83 -10.02 -21.37
N GLN A 557 27.59 -10.01 -20.92
CA GLN A 557 26.45 -10.46 -21.73
C GLN A 557 26.09 -9.45 -22.82
N LEU A 558 26.26 -8.15 -22.58
CA LEU A 558 26.05 -7.10 -23.58
C LEU A 558 26.87 -7.30 -24.86
N SER A 559 28.03 -7.97 -24.79
CA SER A 559 28.81 -8.29 -26.00
C SER A 559 28.06 -9.18 -26.99
N ARG A 560 27.01 -9.88 -26.54
CA ARG A 560 26.19 -10.79 -27.35
C ARG A 560 25.15 -10.06 -28.19
N GLU A 561 24.90 -8.78 -27.89
CA GLU A 561 24.05 -7.90 -28.69
C GLU A 561 24.79 -7.37 -29.92
N ILE A 562 26.12 -7.49 -29.97
CA ILE A 562 26.91 -7.10 -31.13
C ILE A 562 26.59 -8.08 -32.27
N PRO A 563 26.08 -7.61 -33.42
CA PRO A 563 25.73 -8.47 -34.55
C PRO A 563 26.89 -9.34 -35.01
N ASP A 564 26.60 -10.56 -35.49
CA ASP A 564 27.64 -11.52 -35.91
C ASP A 564 28.53 -10.98 -37.05
N GLY A 565 27.99 -10.13 -37.92
CA GLY A 565 28.76 -9.47 -38.99
C GLY A 565 29.76 -8.40 -38.52
N TRP A 566 29.73 -7.98 -37.25
CA TRP A 566 30.56 -6.90 -36.71
C TRP A 566 31.76 -7.46 -35.92
N TRP A 567 32.57 -8.28 -36.59
CA TRP A 567 33.70 -9.00 -35.97
C TRP A 567 34.72 -8.07 -35.30
N ALA A 568 35.02 -6.90 -35.89
CA ALA A 568 35.93 -5.92 -35.30
C ALA A 568 35.39 -5.39 -33.96
N ALA A 569 34.09 -5.10 -33.88
CA ALA A 569 33.45 -4.68 -32.63
C ALA A 569 33.47 -5.80 -31.58
N LYS A 570 33.26 -7.06 -31.98
CA LYS A 570 33.36 -8.22 -31.06
C LYS A 570 34.77 -8.44 -30.51
N MET A 571 35.82 -8.11 -31.28
CA MET A 571 37.21 -8.17 -30.82
C MET A 571 37.57 -6.98 -29.91
N ILE A 572 37.13 -5.77 -30.26
CA ILE A 572 37.43 -4.54 -29.51
C ILE A 572 36.68 -4.50 -28.17
N TYR A 573 35.44 -5.01 -28.14
CA TYR A 573 34.58 -4.93 -26.97
C TYR A 573 35.20 -5.51 -25.69
N PRO A 574 35.66 -6.78 -25.65
CA PRO A 574 36.25 -7.36 -24.45
C PRO A 574 37.57 -6.70 -24.04
N LEU A 575 38.35 -6.18 -25.00
CA LEU A 575 39.67 -5.60 -24.76
C LEU A 575 39.60 -4.16 -24.22
N PHE A 576 38.70 -3.33 -24.74
CA PHE A 576 38.72 -1.88 -24.46
C PHE A 576 37.38 -1.31 -23.98
N VAL A 577 36.25 -1.83 -24.45
CA VAL A 577 34.92 -1.24 -24.16
C VAL A 577 34.37 -1.76 -22.84
N ARG A 578 34.45 -3.07 -22.59
CA ARG A 578 33.83 -3.72 -21.44
C ARG A 578 34.31 -3.17 -20.11
N SER A 579 35.63 -3.08 -19.92
CA SER A 579 36.23 -2.58 -18.67
C SER A 579 35.87 -1.10 -18.42
N LYS A 580 35.90 -0.27 -19.47
CA LYS A 580 35.53 1.14 -19.41
C LYS A 580 34.04 1.32 -19.11
N LEU A 581 33.16 0.58 -19.80
CA LEU A 581 31.72 0.62 -19.57
C LEU A 581 31.35 0.19 -18.15
N ARG A 582 31.90 -0.94 -17.69
CA ARG A 582 31.70 -1.45 -16.31
C ARG A 582 32.12 -0.40 -15.28
N ARG A 583 33.31 0.18 -15.44
CA ARG A 583 33.83 1.22 -14.54
C ARG A 583 32.92 2.46 -14.53
N LEU A 584 32.53 2.96 -15.69
CA LEU A 584 31.64 4.12 -15.81
C LEU A 584 30.28 3.88 -15.15
N LEU A 585 29.67 2.71 -15.37
CA LEU A 585 28.40 2.35 -14.74
C LEU A 585 28.53 2.22 -13.22
N GLN A 586 29.57 1.54 -12.74
CA GLN A 586 29.84 1.38 -11.31
C GLN A 586 30.06 2.74 -10.64
N GLU A 587 30.93 3.59 -11.21
CA GLU A 587 31.19 4.93 -10.68
C GLU A 587 29.92 5.78 -10.63
N LYS A 588 29.06 5.70 -11.65
CA LYS A 588 27.79 6.44 -11.68
C LYS A 588 26.83 5.95 -10.59
N ILE A 589 26.62 4.64 -10.49
CA ILE A 589 25.73 4.03 -9.49
C ILE A 589 26.23 4.36 -8.08
N MET A 590 27.50 4.08 -7.79
CA MET A 590 28.06 4.27 -6.45
C MET A 590 28.15 5.74 -6.06
N ARG A 591 28.33 6.66 -7.02
CA ARG A 591 28.27 8.11 -6.77
C ARG A 591 26.89 8.54 -6.31
N VAL A 592 25.83 8.09 -6.98
CA VAL A 592 24.44 8.39 -6.59
C VAL A 592 24.15 7.83 -5.20
N ILE A 593 24.48 6.56 -4.96
CA ILE A 593 24.29 5.92 -3.65
C ILE A 593 25.03 6.68 -2.55
N LYS A 594 26.32 7.01 -2.76
CA LYS A 594 27.12 7.74 -1.77
C LYS A 594 26.55 9.13 -1.49
N GLN A 595 26.13 9.85 -2.54
CA GLN A 595 25.58 11.18 -2.42
C GLN A 595 24.30 11.17 -1.56
N GLU A 596 23.38 10.24 -1.83
CA GLU A 596 22.15 10.13 -1.07
C GLU A 596 22.38 9.68 0.38
N LEU A 597 23.21 8.64 0.59
CA LEU A 597 23.55 8.19 1.95
C LEU A 597 24.20 9.30 2.78
N SER A 598 25.10 10.08 2.18
CA SER A 598 25.78 11.18 2.86
C SER A 598 24.82 12.33 3.17
N THR A 599 23.94 12.67 2.21
CA THR A 599 22.93 13.73 2.39
C THR A 599 21.92 13.37 3.48
N ALA A 600 21.56 12.09 3.59
CA ALA A 600 20.66 11.58 4.61
C ALA A 600 21.34 11.24 5.96
N GLU A 601 22.66 11.44 6.07
CA GLU A 601 23.46 11.08 7.25
C GLU A 601 23.34 9.60 7.66
N LEU A 602 23.24 8.72 6.65
CA LEU A 602 23.08 7.26 6.77
C LEU A 602 24.36 6.48 6.42
N LEU A 603 25.45 7.17 6.05
CA LEU A 603 26.79 6.60 5.95
C LEU A 603 27.62 7.07 7.15
N GLN A 604 28.30 6.14 7.83
CA GLN A 604 29.23 6.49 8.90
C GLN A 604 30.42 7.29 8.36
N GLU A 605 30.94 8.24 9.14
CA GLU A 605 32.19 8.95 8.77
C GLU A 605 33.36 7.96 8.76
N ALA A 606 34.33 8.21 7.88
CA ALA A 606 35.45 7.32 7.62
C ALA A 606 36.56 7.41 8.67
#